data_AF-A0A6B9V8L2-F1
#
_entry.id   AF-A0A6B9V8L2-F1
#
_cell.length_a   1.000
_cell.length_b   1.000
_cell.length_c   1.000
_cell.angle_alpha   90.00
_cell.angle_beta   90.00
_cell.angle_gamma   90.00
#
_symmetry.space_group_name_H-M   'P 1'
#
loop_
_entity.id
_entity.type
_entity.pdbx_description
1 polymer ?
#
loop_
_entity_poly.entity_id
_entity_poly.type
_entity_poly.pdbx_seq_one_letter_code
_entity_poly.pdbx_strand_id
1 'polypeptide(L)'
;MAQQAIVHAENSYVQFLSDITKGSEKVVISLLDDTGSEELPKFNYIPNNIIYQNANVNISLDRVADEGCCSDCLGNCLSLTFPCACSQETGGEFAYTREGLLKEKFLEACIAMKIKPQPYHFVYCQECPIYKGSEHMPEECKGHLVRKFIKECWRKCGCDMQCGNRVVQRGLRCKLQVFLTQEGKGWGIRTLEDLPKGCFVCEYVGEILTNAELYERVLHKSSKDRHTYPVTLDADWGSERVLKDDEALCLDATYNGNIARFINHRCFDANLIDIPVEVEIPDRHYYHIRVEQVWNGMKRRIIAEQVMELSAEGRDVSGGGSSSSDFIQMTHLSHPNQ
;
A
#
# COMPACT_ATOMS: atom_id res chain seq x y z
N MET A 1 -4.87 15.27 26.11
CA MET A 1 -5.46 14.22 26.97
C MET A 1 -6.57 13.55 26.19
N ALA A 2 -6.33 12.35 25.65
CA ALA A 2 -7.38 11.59 24.97
C ALA A 2 -8.34 11.05 26.04
N GLN A 3 -9.62 11.41 25.94
CA GLN A 3 -10.66 10.96 26.87
C GLN A 3 -10.98 9.49 26.57
N GLN A 4 -10.42 8.57 27.38
CA GLN A 4 -10.88 7.19 27.47
C GLN A 4 -12.28 7.22 28.07
N ALA A 5 -13.31 6.85 27.30
CA ALA A 5 -14.65 6.66 27.82
C ALA A 5 -14.90 5.15 27.91
N ILE A 6 -14.74 4.59 29.12
CA ILE A 6 -15.23 3.25 29.44
C ILE A 6 -16.74 3.40 29.68
N VAL A 7 -17.57 2.98 28.72
CA VAL A 7 -19.02 2.98 28.88
C VAL A 7 -19.43 1.64 29.46
N HIS A 8 -19.85 1.63 30.72
CA HIS A 8 -20.37 0.44 31.40
C HIS A 8 -21.81 0.17 30.96
N ALA A 9 -22.00 -0.81 30.08
CA ALA A 9 -23.27 -1.49 29.86
C ALA A 9 -23.08 -2.99 30.15
N GLU A 10 -24.09 -3.61 30.74
CA GLU A 10 -24.06 -4.93 31.37
C GLU A 10 -23.33 -6.01 30.54
N ASN A 11 -22.24 -6.56 31.10
CA ASN A 11 -21.50 -7.76 30.69
C ASN A 11 -20.75 -7.80 29.33
N SER A 12 -20.50 -6.67 28.66
CA SER A 12 -19.49 -6.61 27.58
C SER A 12 -18.53 -5.43 27.75
N TYR A 13 -17.22 -5.70 27.76
CA TYR A 13 -16.18 -4.68 27.90
C TYR A 13 -15.91 -4.03 26.54
N VAL A 14 -16.74 -3.08 26.11
CA VAL A 14 -16.49 -2.36 24.85
C VAL A 14 -15.24 -1.48 25.01
N GLN A 15 -14.21 -1.72 24.20
CA GLN A 15 -13.05 -0.82 24.12
C GLN A 15 -13.26 0.18 22.99
N PHE A 16 -13.16 1.47 23.32
CA PHE A 16 -13.33 2.53 22.34
C PHE A 16 -12.23 3.58 22.47
N LEU A 17 -11.57 3.87 21.36
CA LEU A 17 -10.63 4.97 21.23
C LEU A 17 -11.19 5.94 20.19
N SER A 18 -11.40 7.19 20.60
CA SER A 18 -12.06 8.20 19.76
C SER A 18 -11.23 8.60 18.54
N ASP A 19 -9.90 8.68 18.68
CA ASP A 19 -8.99 9.04 17.61
C ASP A 19 -7.63 8.37 17.76
N ILE A 20 -7.33 7.39 16.90
CA ILE A 20 -6.03 6.72 16.84
C ILE A 20 -4.94 7.63 16.26
N THR A 21 -5.32 8.64 15.49
CA THR A 21 -4.38 9.56 14.81
C THR A 21 -3.83 10.62 15.77
N LYS A 22 -4.49 10.83 16.91
CA LYS A 22 -4.18 11.87 17.91
C LYS A 22 -4.11 13.27 17.27
N GLY A 23 -4.97 13.54 16.27
CA GLY A 23 -5.03 14.79 15.53
C GLY A 23 -3.94 14.99 14.48
N SER A 24 -3.15 13.96 14.13
CA SER A 24 -2.16 14.04 13.06
C SER A 24 -2.77 14.00 11.64
N GLU A 25 -4.00 13.49 11.52
CA GLU A 25 -4.79 13.50 10.29
C GLU A 25 -5.86 14.58 10.28
N LYS A 26 -6.33 14.97 9.09
CA LYS A 26 -7.46 15.90 8.93
C LYS A 26 -8.82 15.28 9.32
N VAL A 27 -8.88 13.95 9.40
CA VAL A 27 -10.06 13.19 9.77
C VAL A 27 -9.80 12.43 11.06
N VAL A 28 -10.84 12.34 11.90
CA VAL A 28 -10.80 11.53 13.12
C VAL A 28 -11.03 10.07 12.77
N ILE A 29 -10.16 9.19 13.29
CA ILE A 29 -10.27 7.75 13.07
C ILE A 29 -10.47 7.07 14.42
N SER A 30 -11.71 6.65 14.67
CA SER A 30 -12.02 5.87 15.87
C SER A 30 -11.60 4.41 15.72
N LEU A 31 -11.35 3.76 16.87
CA LEU A 31 -11.15 2.33 16.99
C LEU A 31 -12.19 1.75 17.97
N LEU A 32 -12.83 0.65 17.57
CA LEU A 32 -13.89 -0.01 18.33
C LEU A 32 -13.66 -1.52 18.43
N ASP A 33 -13.65 -2.04 19.64
CA ASP A 33 -13.81 -3.47 19.95
C ASP A 33 -15.14 -3.66 20.70
N ASP A 34 -16.09 -4.32 20.05
CA ASP A 34 -17.42 -4.62 20.59
C ASP A 34 -17.47 -5.93 21.40
N THR A 35 -16.43 -6.78 21.33
CA THR A 35 -16.33 -8.02 22.09
C THR A 35 -15.54 -7.83 23.40
N GLY A 36 -14.62 -6.86 23.43
CA GLY A 36 -13.71 -6.64 24.54
C GLY A 36 -12.66 -7.72 24.72
N SER A 37 -12.47 -8.56 23.69
CA SER A 37 -11.67 -9.78 23.78
C SER A 37 -10.20 -9.58 23.46
N GLU A 38 -9.83 -8.44 22.86
CA GLU A 38 -8.48 -8.20 22.36
C GLU A 38 -7.80 -7.00 23.03
N GLU A 39 -6.47 -7.04 23.13
CA GLU A 39 -5.69 -5.86 23.50
C GLU A 39 -5.68 -4.84 22.36
N LEU A 40 -5.66 -3.55 22.71
CA LEU A 40 -5.47 -2.49 21.73
C LEU A 40 -4.14 -2.68 20.97
N PRO A 41 -4.12 -2.45 19.65
CA PRO A 41 -2.91 -2.59 18.85
C PRO A 41 -1.84 -1.59 19.32
N LYS A 42 -0.65 -2.09 19.61
CA LYS A 42 0.51 -1.30 20.06
C LYS A 42 1.35 -0.90 18.85
N PHE A 43 1.23 0.36 18.42
CA PHE A 43 2.03 0.95 17.35
C PHE A 43 2.01 2.48 17.47
N ASN A 44 2.89 3.14 16.74
CA ASN A 44 2.90 4.59 16.61
C ASN A 44 2.21 5.01 15.31
N TYR A 45 1.19 5.86 15.43
CA TYR A 45 0.55 6.45 14.26
C TYR A 45 1.48 7.50 13.63
N ILE A 46 1.78 7.36 12.35
CA ILE A 46 2.51 8.35 11.54
C ILE A 46 1.73 8.66 10.25
N PRO A 47 1.58 9.94 9.86
CA PRO A 47 0.82 10.30 8.65
C PRO A 47 1.66 10.28 7.37
N ASN A 48 3.00 10.17 7.47
CA ASN A 48 3.92 10.14 6.33
C ASN A 48 5.01 9.10 6.56
N ASN A 49 5.54 8.54 5.46
CA ASN A 49 6.62 7.56 5.50
C ASN A 49 7.89 8.12 6.16
N ILE A 50 8.62 7.26 6.86
CA ILE A 50 9.90 7.61 7.48
C ILE A 50 10.99 6.68 6.98
N ILE A 51 12.19 7.21 6.74
CA ILE A 51 13.35 6.42 6.31
C ILE A 51 13.90 5.68 7.55
N TYR A 52 14.11 4.38 7.42
CA TYR A 52 14.77 3.57 8.42
C TYR A 52 16.21 3.30 7.99
N GLN A 53 17.16 3.62 8.88
CA GLN A 53 18.59 3.34 8.75
C GLN A 53 19.18 3.61 7.35
N ASN A 54 19.40 2.56 6.55
CA ASN A 54 20.18 2.61 5.31
C ASN A 54 19.34 2.76 4.05
N ALA A 55 18.00 2.80 4.15
CA ALA A 55 17.13 2.98 3.00
C ALA A 55 17.48 4.26 2.23
N ASN A 56 17.88 4.12 0.97
CA ASN A 56 18.35 5.23 0.15
C ASN A 56 17.19 5.93 -0.55
N VAL A 57 16.60 6.91 0.13
CA VAL A 57 15.53 7.76 -0.41
C VAL A 57 16.02 9.20 -0.50
N ASN A 58 16.40 9.63 -1.70
CA ASN A 58 16.95 10.98 -1.92
C ASN A 58 15.96 11.86 -2.70
N ILE A 59 15.00 12.43 -1.97
CA ILE A 59 14.07 13.42 -2.52
C ILE A 59 14.74 14.79 -2.48
N SER A 60 15.50 15.13 -3.52
CA SER A 60 16.12 16.44 -3.69
C SER A 60 15.43 17.21 -4.81
N LEU A 61 14.87 18.39 -4.47
CA LEU A 61 14.28 19.31 -5.46
C LEU A 61 15.27 19.73 -6.55
N ASP A 62 16.57 19.74 -6.23
CA ASP A 62 17.65 20.11 -7.17
C ASP A 62 17.95 19.00 -8.19
N ARG A 63 17.66 17.74 -7.84
CA ARG A 63 17.85 16.56 -8.72
C ARG A 63 16.67 16.33 -9.66
N VAL A 64 15.60 17.08 -9.47
CA VAL A 64 14.46 17.02 -10.36
C VAL A 64 14.76 17.81 -11.62
N ALA A 65 14.88 17.09 -12.74
CA ALA A 65 14.82 17.70 -14.06
C ALA A 65 13.52 18.49 -14.22
N ASP A 66 13.58 19.66 -14.87
CA ASP A 66 12.37 20.41 -15.24
C ASP A 66 11.48 19.61 -16.23
N GLU A 67 12.06 18.57 -16.84
CA GLU A 67 11.38 17.55 -17.64
C GLU A 67 10.40 16.76 -16.77
N GLY A 68 9.10 16.89 -17.03
CA GLY A 68 8.02 16.22 -16.28
C GLY A 68 7.27 17.13 -15.29
N CYS A 69 7.67 18.39 -15.16
CA CYS A 69 6.92 19.41 -14.42
C CYS A 69 6.16 20.36 -15.36
N CYS A 70 5.07 20.94 -14.87
CA CYS A 70 4.30 21.92 -15.62
C CYS A 70 4.41 23.32 -14.99
N SER A 71 5.56 23.97 -15.14
CA SER A 71 5.84 25.30 -14.59
C SER A 71 4.81 26.36 -15.00
N ASP A 72 4.33 26.27 -16.24
CA ASP A 72 3.49 27.31 -16.85
C ASP A 72 1.98 27.05 -16.69
N CYS A 73 1.60 25.90 -16.11
CA CYS A 73 0.20 25.59 -15.87
C CYS A 73 -0.33 26.41 -14.70
N LEU A 74 -1.52 26.99 -14.85
CA LEU A 74 -2.19 27.76 -13.80
C LEU A 74 -3.49 27.06 -13.38
N GLY A 75 -3.72 26.97 -12.07
CA GLY A 75 -4.92 26.36 -11.51
C GLY A 75 -4.95 24.83 -11.67
N ASN A 76 -5.85 24.31 -12.51
CA ASN A 76 -6.14 22.87 -12.61
C ASN A 76 -5.71 22.28 -13.96
N CYS A 77 -4.71 21.38 -13.94
CA CYS A 77 -4.19 20.72 -15.14
C CYS A 77 -5.21 19.89 -15.92
N LEU A 78 -6.26 19.35 -15.27
CA LEU A 78 -7.34 18.60 -15.93
C LEU A 78 -8.31 19.49 -16.72
N SER A 79 -8.19 20.81 -16.58
CA SER A 79 -9.05 21.79 -17.26
C SER A 79 -8.34 22.53 -18.39
N LEU A 80 -7.07 22.23 -18.64
CA LEU A 80 -6.30 22.88 -19.69
C LEU A 80 -6.77 22.46 -21.07
N THR A 81 -6.66 23.40 -22.02
CA THR A 81 -6.95 23.18 -23.44
C THR A 81 -5.79 22.58 -24.20
N PHE A 82 -4.60 22.50 -23.58
CA PHE A 82 -3.37 22.01 -24.18
C PHE A 82 -2.76 20.88 -23.33
N PRO A 83 -1.98 19.96 -23.93
CA PRO A 83 -1.31 18.89 -23.20
C PRO A 83 -0.41 19.42 -22.09
N CYS A 84 -0.50 18.80 -20.91
CA CYS A 84 0.32 19.13 -19.75
C CYS A 84 1.56 18.22 -19.72
N ALA A 85 2.75 18.78 -19.47
CA ALA A 85 3.98 17.99 -19.35
C ALA A 85 3.88 16.86 -18.30
N CYS A 86 3.08 17.04 -17.24
CA CYS A 86 2.89 16.02 -16.22
C CYS A 86 2.13 14.77 -16.69
N SER A 87 1.48 14.80 -17.86
CA SER A 87 0.85 13.60 -18.43
C SER A 87 1.69 12.94 -19.53
N GLN A 88 2.90 13.44 -19.83
CA GLN A 88 3.73 12.93 -20.93
C GLN A 88 4.10 11.45 -20.73
N GLU A 89 4.55 11.07 -19.53
CA GLU A 89 4.93 9.69 -19.17
C GLU A 89 3.74 8.72 -19.24
N THR A 90 2.52 9.23 -19.07
CA THR A 90 1.27 8.46 -19.11
C THR A 90 0.59 8.54 -20.48
N GLY A 91 1.32 8.90 -21.54
CA GLY A 91 0.78 8.95 -22.91
C GLY A 91 -0.19 10.11 -23.15
N GLY A 92 -0.10 11.18 -22.37
CA GLY A 92 -0.93 12.37 -22.45
C GLY A 92 -2.18 12.33 -21.58
N GLU A 93 -2.49 11.21 -20.93
CA GLU A 93 -3.72 11.04 -20.14
C GLU A 93 -3.48 11.11 -18.63
N PHE A 94 -4.28 11.92 -17.93
CA PHE A 94 -4.36 11.86 -16.46
C PHE A 94 -5.16 10.65 -15.99
N ALA A 95 -4.76 10.05 -14.86
CA ALA A 95 -5.47 8.95 -14.24
C ALA A 95 -6.82 9.37 -13.61
N TYR A 96 -6.96 10.64 -13.23
CA TYR A 96 -8.11 11.13 -12.48
C TYR A 96 -9.17 11.82 -13.35
N THR A 97 -10.41 11.80 -12.85
CA THR A 97 -11.52 12.68 -13.26
C THR A 97 -11.43 14.02 -12.53
N ARG A 98 -12.28 14.98 -12.90
CA ARG A 98 -12.31 16.31 -12.26
C ARG A 98 -12.77 16.24 -10.80
N GLU A 99 -13.52 15.20 -10.44
CA GLU A 99 -14.02 14.93 -9.10
C GLU A 99 -12.96 14.25 -8.22
N GLY A 100 -11.79 13.91 -8.77
CA GLY A 100 -10.71 13.23 -8.06
C GLY A 100 -10.89 11.72 -7.97
N LEU A 101 -11.77 11.13 -8.79
CA LEU A 101 -11.92 9.68 -8.93
C LEU A 101 -10.96 9.16 -10.00
N LEU A 102 -10.56 7.89 -9.94
CA LEU A 102 -9.90 7.25 -11.07
C LEU A 102 -10.84 7.14 -12.26
N LYS A 103 -10.30 7.39 -13.45
CA LYS A 103 -10.99 7.06 -14.69
C LYS A 103 -11.21 5.56 -14.79
N GLU A 104 -12.41 5.18 -15.20
CA GLU A 104 -12.82 3.78 -15.28
C GLU A 104 -11.87 2.91 -16.10
N LYS A 105 -11.47 3.38 -17.30
CA LYS A 105 -10.52 2.67 -18.16
C LYS A 105 -9.16 2.42 -17.49
N PHE A 106 -8.67 3.38 -16.72
CA PHE A 106 -7.39 3.23 -16.01
C PHE A 106 -7.53 2.21 -14.88
N LEU A 107 -8.59 2.33 -14.07
CA LEU A 107 -8.88 1.42 -12.97
C LEU A 107 -9.09 -0.03 -13.45
N GLU A 108 -9.87 -0.22 -14.52
CA GLU A 108 -10.10 -1.54 -15.11
C GLU A 108 -8.81 -2.18 -15.62
N ALA A 109 -7.91 -1.38 -16.21
CA ALA A 109 -6.62 -1.89 -16.66
C ALA A 109 -5.71 -2.30 -15.49
N CYS A 110 -5.71 -1.55 -14.39
CA CYS A 110 -4.98 -1.95 -13.17
C CYS A 110 -5.55 -3.24 -12.57
N ILE A 111 -6.88 -3.36 -12.49
CA ILE A 111 -7.56 -4.57 -11.99
C ILE A 111 -7.25 -5.78 -12.89
N ALA A 112 -7.37 -5.64 -14.21
CA ALA A 112 -7.09 -6.72 -15.15
C ALA A 112 -5.63 -7.20 -15.04
N MET A 113 -4.69 -6.28 -14.87
CA MET A 113 -3.28 -6.59 -14.66
C MET A 113 -3.04 -7.36 -13.37
N LYS A 114 -3.74 -7.01 -12.28
CA LYS A 114 -3.61 -7.67 -10.97
C LYS A 114 -4.32 -9.02 -10.88
N ILE A 115 -5.44 -9.20 -11.59
CA ILE A 115 -6.19 -10.47 -11.57
C ILE A 115 -5.61 -11.49 -12.56
N LYS A 116 -5.20 -11.04 -13.74
CA LYS A 116 -4.73 -11.91 -14.82
C LYS A 116 -3.52 -11.29 -15.53
N PRO A 117 -2.36 -11.24 -14.84
CA PRO A 117 -1.16 -10.68 -15.43
C PRO A 117 -0.77 -11.49 -16.67
N GLN A 118 -0.35 -10.78 -17.70
CA GLN A 118 0.16 -11.37 -18.95
C GLN A 118 1.69 -11.43 -18.92
N PRO A 119 2.34 -12.34 -19.68
CA PRO A 119 3.80 -12.48 -19.67
C PRO A 119 4.58 -11.17 -19.94
N TYR A 120 4.05 -10.29 -20.79
CA TYR A 120 4.67 -9.00 -21.12
C TYR A 120 4.58 -7.95 -19.99
N HIS A 121 3.83 -8.23 -18.92
CA HIS A 121 3.83 -7.39 -17.72
C HIS A 121 4.95 -7.77 -16.75
N PHE A 122 5.68 -8.86 -17.00
CA PHE A 122 6.76 -9.29 -16.13
C PHE A 122 8.12 -8.90 -16.70
N VAL A 123 8.99 -8.49 -15.79
CA VAL A 123 10.42 -8.32 -16.03
C VAL A 123 11.19 -9.31 -15.18
N TYR A 124 12.31 -9.79 -15.69
CA TYR A 124 13.13 -10.82 -15.07
C TYR A 124 14.53 -10.27 -14.90
N CYS A 125 15.05 -10.38 -13.68
CA CYS A 125 16.39 -9.93 -13.33
C CYS A 125 17.34 -11.13 -13.30
N GLN A 126 18.62 -10.86 -13.55
CA GLN A 126 19.69 -11.87 -13.41
C GLN A 126 20.05 -12.09 -11.94
N GLU A 127 20.04 -11.02 -11.14
CA GLU A 127 20.22 -11.07 -9.69
C GLU A 127 18.99 -10.49 -8.99
N CYS A 128 18.20 -11.35 -8.34
CA CYS A 128 16.95 -10.93 -7.74
C CYS A 128 17.14 -10.23 -6.39
N PRO A 129 16.75 -8.95 -6.25
CA PRO A 129 16.92 -8.20 -5.00
C PRO A 129 16.06 -8.72 -3.85
N ILE A 130 15.01 -9.51 -4.13
CA ILE A 130 14.16 -10.15 -3.10
C ILE A 130 14.91 -11.28 -2.40
N TYR A 131 15.74 -12.01 -3.15
CA TYR A 131 16.40 -13.22 -2.64
C TYR A 131 17.85 -12.96 -2.20
N LYS A 132 18.45 -11.82 -2.57
CA LYS A 132 19.78 -11.41 -2.10
C LYS A 132 19.87 -11.55 -0.58
N GLY A 133 20.71 -12.48 -0.11
CA GLY A 133 20.91 -12.76 1.33
C GLY A 133 20.18 -14.00 1.87
N SER A 134 19.33 -14.67 1.08
CA SER A 134 18.77 -15.98 1.46
C SER A 134 19.75 -17.12 1.16
N GLU A 135 19.83 -18.12 2.05
CA GLU A 135 20.65 -19.33 1.83
C GLU A 135 20.17 -20.16 0.62
N HIS A 136 18.94 -19.91 0.15
CA HIS A 136 18.30 -20.59 -0.98
C HIS A 136 17.89 -19.57 -2.05
N MET A 137 18.87 -19.08 -2.81
CA MET A 137 18.59 -18.39 -4.06
C MET A 137 17.97 -19.39 -5.03
N PRO A 138 16.72 -19.21 -5.50
CA PRO A 138 16.22 -20.02 -6.62
C PRO A 138 17.12 -19.81 -7.84
N GLU A 139 17.33 -20.87 -8.63
CA GLU A 139 18.19 -20.83 -9.83
C GLU A 139 17.74 -19.78 -10.85
N GLU A 140 16.45 -19.41 -10.85
CA GLU A 140 15.85 -18.43 -11.75
C GLU A 140 14.87 -17.47 -11.05
N CYS A 141 14.83 -16.22 -11.51
CA CYS A 141 13.87 -15.21 -11.03
C CYS A 141 12.43 -15.58 -11.42
N LYS A 142 11.49 -15.48 -10.46
CA LYS A 142 10.05 -15.74 -10.68
C LYS A 142 9.31 -14.63 -11.43
N GLY A 143 10.00 -13.54 -11.78
CA GLY A 143 9.44 -12.38 -12.46
C GLY A 143 8.88 -11.33 -11.50
N HIS A 144 8.96 -10.08 -11.95
CA HIS A 144 8.52 -8.88 -11.24
C HIS A 144 7.44 -8.19 -12.06
N LEU A 145 6.28 -7.90 -11.46
CA LEU A 145 5.17 -7.27 -12.17
C LEU A 145 5.45 -5.78 -12.37
N VAL A 146 5.51 -5.33 -13.62
CA VAL A 146 5.58 -3.91 -13.98
C VAL A 146 4.18 -3.32 -13.92
N ARG A 147 3.91 -2.60 -12.83
CA ARG A 147 2.60 -2.03 -12.54
C ARG A 147 2.33 -0.77 -13.35
N LYS A 148 1.05 -0.54 -13.68
CA LYS A 148 0.57 0.80 -14.01
C LYS A 148 0.69 1.70 -12.79
N PHE A 149 1.09 2.95 -13.00
CA PHE A 149 1.27 3.94 -11.94
C PHE A 149 0.52 5.23 -12.29
N ILE A 150 0.41 6.12 -11.30
CA ILE A 150 -0.16 7.45 -11.47
C ILE A 150 0.94 8.49 -11.31
N LYS A 151 1.04 9.42 -12.25
CA LYS A 151 1.92 10.60 -12.15
C LYS A 151 1.12 11.81 -11.68
N GLU A 152 1.35 12.27 -10.46
CA GLU A 152 0.75 13.51 -9.97
C GLU A 152 1.60 14.74 -10.30
N CYS A 153 0.95 15.91 -10.35
CA CYS A 153 1.66 17.17 -10.37
C CYS A 153 2.36 17.38 -9.02
N TRP A 154 3.51 18.06 -9.01
CA TRP A 154 4.37 18.12 -7.84
C TRP A 154 4.78 19.55 -7.50
N ARG A 155 5.63 19.72 -6.48
CA ARG A 155 5.90 21.04 -5.88
C ARG A 155 6.38 22.14 -6.84
N LYS A 156 7.16 21.82 -7.89
CA LYS A 156 7.59 22.83 -8.89
C LYS A 156 6.56 23.10 -10.00
N CYS A 157 5.47 22.34 -10.08
CA CYS A 157 4.42 22.65 -11.04
C CYS A 157 3.73 23.98 -10.66
N GLY A 158 3.39 24.81 -11.66
CA GLY A 158 2.67 26.08 -11.45
C GLY A 158 1.21 25.90 -11.00
N CYS A 159 0.67 24.69 -11.12
CA CYS A 159 -0.69 24.37 -10.69
C CYS A 159 -0.82 24.30 -9.16
N ASP A 160 -1.98 24.70 -8.65
CA ASP A 160 -2.25 24.76 -7.22
C ASP A 160 -2.54 23.38 -6.59
N MET A 161 -2.68 23.32 -5.26
CA MET A 161 -3.03 22.09 -4.50
C MET A 161 -4.45 21.56 -4.77
N GLN A 162 -5.31 22.37 -5.38
CA GLN A 162 -6.66 21.96 -5.83
C GLN A 162 -6.65 21.43 -7.26
N CYS A 163 -5.50 21.38 -7.93
CA CYS A 163 -5.33 20.71 -9.21
C CYS A 163 -5.90 19.29 -9.16
N GLY A 164 -6.65 18.91 -10.19
CA GLY A 164 -7.25 17.57 -10.29
C GLY A 164 -6.21 16.45 -10.35
N ASN A 165 -4.95 16.78 -10.66
CA ASN A 165 -3.83 15.84 -10.68
C ASN A 165 -2.98 15.87 -9.39
N ARG A 166 -3.59 16.20 -8.25
CA ARG A 166 -2.96 16.21 -6.91
C ARG A 166 -3.89 15.58 -5.86
N VAL A 167 -4.42 14.39 -6.14
CA VAL A 167 -5.41 13.72 -5.28
C VAL A 167 -4.76 13.18 -4.00
N VAL A 168 -3.68 12.43 -4.12
CA VAL A 168 -3.01 11.76 -2.99
C VAL A 168 -2.36 12.77 -2.06
N GLN A 169 -1.69 13.78 -2.62
CA GLN A 169 -1.05 14.85 -1.85
C GLN A 169 -2.03 15.67 -0.97
N ARG A 170 -3.36 15.54 -1.17
CA ARG A 170 -4.35 16.18 -0.28
C ARG A 170 -4.57 15.42 1.03
N GLY A 171 -4.07 14.20 1.15
CA GLY A 171 -4.12 13.34 2.33
C GLY A 171 -5.45 12.63 2.51
N LEU A 172 -5.56 11.88 3.62
CA LEU A 172 -6.73 11.09 3.98
C LEU A 172 -7.96 12.00 4.19
N ARG A 173 -9.08 11.65 3.54
CA ARG A 173 -10.37 12.38 3.64
C ARG A 173 -11.57 11.49 3.94
N CYS A 174 -11.45 10.18 3.72
CA CYS A 174 -12.52 9.22 3.95
C CYS A 174 -12.77 9.02 5.45
N LYS A 175 -14.04 8.92 5.83
CA LYS A 175 -14.44 8.60 7.21
C LYS A 175 -14.27 7.11 7.46
N LEU A 176 -13.18 6.75 8.12
CA LEU A 176 -12.83 5.36 8.40
C LEU A 176 -12.92 5.04 9.90
N GLN A 177 -13.08 3.76 10.21
CA GLN A 177 -13.04 3.24 11.58
C GLN A 177 -12.29 1.91 11.59
N VAL A 178 -11.38 1.78 12.55
CA VAL A 178 -10.77 0.50 12.90
C VAL A 178 -11.74 -0.27 13.78
N PHE A 179 -11.93 -1.55 13.50
CA PHE A 179 -12.83 -2.38 14.29
C PHE A 179 -12.31 -3.81 14.38
N LEU A 180 -12.66 -4.51 15.47
CA LEU A 180 -12.34 -5.93 15.59
C LEU A 180 -13.24 -6.75 14.66
N THR A 181 -12.64 -7.59 13.81
CA THR A 181 -13.41 -8.43 12.88
C THR A 181 -14.03 -9.63 13.59
N GLN A 182 -15.28 -9.94 13.28
CA GLN A 182 -15.99 -11.09 13.84
C GLN A 182 -15.53 -12.42 13.22
N GLU A 183 -14.87 -12.39 12.05
CA GLU A 183 -14.38 -13.57 11.33
C GLU A 183 -13.03 -14.09 11.87
N GLY A 184 -12.54 -13.56 13.00
CA GLY A 184 -11.27 -14.00 13.59
C GLY A 184 -10.02 -13.53 12.84
N LYS A 185 -10.13 -12.51 11.99
CA LYS A 185 -9.01 -11.93 11.23
C LYS A 185 -8.30 -10.80 11.98
N GLY A 186 -8.55 -10.67 13.29
CA GLY A 186 -8.05 -9.57 14.10
C GLY A 186 -8.69 -8.24 13.74
N TRP A 187 -7.90 -7.16 13.81
CA TRP A 187 -8.35 -5.80 13.52
C TRP A 187 -8.50 -5.57 12.01
N GLY A 188 -9.60 -4.93 11.61
CA GLY A 188 -9.85 -4.50 10.24
C GLY A 188 -10.25 -3.03 10.16
N ILE A 189 -10.39 -2.52 8.94
CA ILE A 189 -10.98 -1.20 8.70
C ILE A 189 -12.30 -1.28 7.95
N ARG A 190 -13.18 -0.32 8.24
CA ARG A 190 -14.43 -0.12 7.52
C ARG A 190 -14.66 1.37 7.24
N THR A 191 -15.39 1.66 6.18
CA THR A 191 -15.87 3.02 5.90
C THR A 191 -17.16 3.32 6.65
N LEU A 192 -17.30 4.57 7.10
CA LEU A 192 -18.51 5.12 7.73
C LEU A 192 -19.40 5.88 6.73
N GLU A 193 -18.94 6.00 5.48
CA GLU A 193 -19.65 6.66 4.39
C GLU A 193 -19.58 5.84 3.10
N ASP A 194 -20.45 6.15 2.14
CA ASP A 194 -20.47 5.46 0.86
C ASP A 194 -19.31 5.97 -0.01
N LEU A 195 -18.45 5.05 -0.45
CA LEU A 195 -17.31 5.36 -1.32
C LEU A 195 -17.67 5.04 -2.78
N PRO A 196 -17.51 6.01 -3.72
CA PRO A 196 -17.68 5.74 -5.15
C PRO A 196 -16.51 4.93 -5.71
N LYS A 197 -16.74 4.17 -6.79
CA LYS A 197 -15.67 3.48 -7.53
C LYS A 197 -14.60 4.48 -8.00
N GLY A 198 -13.33 4.13 -7.83
CA GLY A 198 -12.18 4.97 -8.13
C GLY A 198 -11.83 6.02 -7.07
N CYS A 199 -12.46 5.98 -5.89
CA CYS A 199 -12.18 6.92 -4.81
C CYS A 199 -10.90 6.58 -4.03
N PHE A 200 -10.10 7.61 -3.73
CA PHE A 200 -8.97 7.53 -2.82
C PHE A 200 -9.41 7.13 -1.43
N VAL A 201 -8.89 6.04 -0.89
CA VAL A 201 -9.13 5.68 0.51
C VAL A 201 -8.02 6.22 1.40
N CYS A 202 -6.80 5.70 1.26
CA CYS A 202 -5.64 6.08 2.06
C CYS A 202 -4.34 5.65 1.36
N GLU A 203 -3.24 6.25 1.79
CA GLU A 203 -1.89 5.79 1.48
C GLU A 203 -1.48 4.68 2.46
N TYR A 204 -0.67 3.72 2.03
CA TYR A 204 0.02 2.80 2.92
C TYR A 204 1.26 3.48 3.48
N VAL A 205 1.22 3.83 4.78
CA VAL A 205 2.34 4.50 5.43
C VAL A 205 3.06 3.58 6.39
N GLY A 206 4.38 3.58 6.32
CA GLY A 206 5.25 2.82 7.21
C GLY A 206 6.68 3.36 7.25
N GLU A 207 7.56 2.53 7.79
CA GLU A 207 8.99 2.74 7.72
C GLU A 207 9.51 2.23 6.37
N ILE A 208 10.34 3.01 5.67
CA ILE A 208 11.00 2.58 4.45
C ILE A 208 12.30 1.88 4.84
N LEU A 209 12.42 0.59 4.51
CA LEU A 209 13.55 -0.28 4.83
C LEU A 209 14.16 -0.87 3.57
N THR A 210 15.40 -1.31 3.67
CA THR A 210 15.96 -2.28 2.71
C THR A 210 15.38 -3.69 2.96
N ASN A 211 15.43 -4.57 1.95
CA ASN A 211 15.06 -5.97 2.13
C ASN A 211 15.89 -6.68 3.21
N ALA A 212 17.18 -6.35 3.33
CA ALA A 212 18.05 -6.90 4.37
C ALA A 212 17.62 -6.48 5.78
N GLU A 213 17.28 -5.20 5.98
CA GLU A 213 16.77 -4.68 7.26
C GLU A 213 15.44 -5.34 7.66
N LEU A 214 14.55 -5.58 6.68
CA LEU A 214 13.31 -6.31 6.93
C LEU A 214 13.59 -7.75 7.35
N TYR A 215 14.52 -8.43 6.67
CA TYR A 215 14.92 -9.79 7.00
C TYR A 215 15.48 -9.89 8.43
N GLU A 216 16.40 -9.00 8.81
CA GLU A 216 16.95 -8.93 10.18
C GLU A 216 15.85 -8.71 11.22
N ARG A 217 14.90 -7.81 10.96
CA ARG A 217 13.74 -7.59 11.85
C ARG A 217 12.91 -8.86 12.04
N VAL A 218 12.69 -9.62 10.97
CA VAL A 218 11.93 -10.88 11.04
C VAL A 218 12.70 -11.94 11.83
N LEU A 219 14.02 -12.05 11.65
CA LEU A 219 14.87 -12.99 12.40
C LEU A 219 14.91 -12.68 13.91
N HIS A 220 14.94 -11.41 14.27
CA HIS A 220 15.03 -10.98 15.67
C HIS A 220 13.67 -10.93 16.38
N LYS A 221 12.55 -11.22 15.70
CA LYS A 221 11.23 -11.28 16.33
C LYS A 221 11.09 -12.52 17.21
N SER A 222 10.63 -12.29 18.45
CA SER A 222 10.23 -13.38 19.33
C SER A 222 8.93 -14.04 18.83
N SER A 223 8.71 -15.32 19.16
CA SER A 223 7.51 -16.10 18.77
C SER A 223 6.15 -15.51 19.23
N LYS A 224 6.17 -14.45 20.04
CA LYS A 224 4.98 -13.74 20.54
C LYS A 224 4.56 -12.54 19.67
N ASP A 225 5.44 -11.95 18.86
CA ASP A 225 5.12 -10.84 17.94
C ASP A 225 4.98 -11.34 16.50
N ARG A 226 3.84 -11.96 16.19
CA ARG A 226 3.69 -12.77 14.98
C ARG A 226 3.41 -12.01 13.68
N HIS A 227 3.06 -10.72 13.76
CA HIS A 227 2.58 -9.99 12.59
C HIS A 227 3.58 -8.91 12.16
N THR A 228 4.16 -9.09 10.97
CA THR A 228 4.78 -8.01 10.21
C THR A 228 3.75 -7.42 9.24
N TYR A 229 3.95 -6.17 8.85
CA TYR A 229 3.11 -5.50 7.87
C TYR A 229 3.99 -4.93 6.74
N PRO A 230 4.74 -5.78 6.00
CA PRO A 230 5.63 -5.32 4.94
C PRO A 230 4.87 -5.21 3.62
N VAL A 231 5.21 -4.19 2.83
CA VAL A 231 4.79 -4.05 1.44
C VAL A 231 6.01 -3.68 0.61
N THR A 232 6.32 -4.50 -0.39
CA THR A 232 7.51 -4.28 -1.22
C THR A 232 7.31 -3.14 -2.21
N LEU A 233 8.33 -2.30 -2.38
CA LEU A 233 8.35 -1.24 -3.38
C LEU A 233 9.03 -1.76 -4.66
N ASP A 234 8.23 -2.14 -5.65
CA ASP A 234 8.66 -2.87 -6.86
C ASP A 234 8.92 -2.00 -8.09
N ALA A 235 9.10 -0.72 -7.83
CA ALA A 235 8.96 0.34 -8.79
C ALA A 235 10.09 0.42 -9.84
N ASP A 236 11.31 0.12 -9.41
CA ASP A 236 12.50 0.07 -10.25
C ASP A 236 12.93 -1.37 -10.62
N TRP A 237 12.10 -2.38 -10.35
CA TRP A 237 12.43 -3.78 -10.62
C TRP A 237 12.55 -4.11 -12.12
N GLY A 238 12.03 -3.23 -12.99
CA GLY A 238 12.18 -3.27 -14.44
C GLY A 238 13.19 -2.29 -15.02
N SER A 239 14.02 -1.66 -14.19
CA SER A 239 15.10 -0.81 -14.69
C SER A 239 16.20 -1.67 -15.32
N GLU A 240 16.89 -1.15 -16.35
CA GLU A 240 18.05 -1.82 -16.98
C GLU A 240 19.27 -1.92 -16.04
N ARG A 241 19.16 -1.41 -14.81
CA ARG A 241 20.24 -1.33 -13.84
C ARG A 241 20.08 -2.44 -12.79
N VAL A 242 21.20 -3.00 -12.36
CA VAL A 242 21.21 -3.90 -11.20
C VAL A 242 20.96 -3.04 -9.96
N LEU A 243 19.81 -3.27 -9.31
CA LEU A 243 19.49 -2.61 -8.04
C LEU A 243 20.46 -3.06 -6.95
N LYS A 244 20.99 -2.08 -6.23
CA LYS A 244 21.73 -2.33 -5.00
C LYS A 244 20.78 -2.67 -3.86
N ASP A 245 21.32 -3.25 -2.79
CA ASP A 245 20.50 -3.63 -1.63
C ASP A 245 19.86 -2.41 -0.94
N ASP A 246 20.56 -1.27 -0.91
CA ASP A 246 20.06 -0.01 -0.38
C ASP A 246 18.97 0.66 -1.25
N GLU A 247 18.74 0.14 -2.46
CA GLU A 247 17.73 0.60 -3.43
C GLU A 247 16.53 -0.38 -3.51
N ALA A 248 16.68 -1.61 -2.99
CA ALA A 248 15.60 -2.61 -2.92
C ALA A 248 14.74 -2.39 -1.67
N LEU A 249 13.79 -1.47 -1.78
CA LEU A 249 13.04 -0.95 -0.64
C LEU A 249 11.70 -1.65 -0.37
N CYS A 250 11.26 -1.60 0.87
CA CYS A 250 9.93 -1.99 1.32
C CYS A 250 9.40 -1.02 2.38
N LEU A 251 8.08 -0.96 2.53
CA LEU A 251 7.38 -0.27 3.62
C LEU A 251 7.02 -1.28 4.70
N ASP A 252 7.40 -1.05 5.95
CA ASP A 252 7.00 -1.86 7.10
C ASP A 252 6.19 -1.02 8.10
N ALA A 253 4.91 -1.35 8.26
CA ALA A 253 3.99 -0.68 9.17
C ALA A 253 3.88 -1.37 10.55
N THR A 254 4.83 -2.26 10.89
CA THR A 254 4.83 -3.01 12.16
C THR A 254 4.82 -2.08 13.38
N TYR A 255 5.79 -1.16 13.46
CA TYR A 255 5.97 -0.29 14.63
C TYR A 255 5.48 1.13 14.40
N ASN A 256 5.70 1.68 13.21
CA ASN A 256 5.26 3.01 12.81
C ASN A 256 4.45 2.86 11.52
N GLY A 257 3.19 3.30 11.52
CA GLY A 257 2.37 3.28 10.31
C GLY A 257 1.06 4.05 10.49
N ASN A 258 0.27 4.16 9.43
CA ASN A 258 -1.05 4.80 9.51
C ASN A 258 -2.19 3.76 9.59
N ILE A 259 -3.41 4.19 9.28
CA ILE A 259 -4.60 3.32 9.26
C ILE A 259 -4.49 2.14 8.29
N ALA A 260 -3.73 2.25 7.19
CA ALA A 260 -3.67 1.24 6.14
C ALA A 260 -3.11 -0.10 6.62
N ARG A 261 -2.33 -0.12 7.71
CA ARG A 261 -1.85 -1.36 8.35
C ARG A 261 -2.97 -2.32 8.80
N PHE A 262 -4.19 -1.81 8.94
CA PHE A 262 -5.38 -2.58 9.33
C PHE A 262 -6.22 -3.02 8.12
N ILE A 263 -5.76 -2.80 6.90
CA ILE A 263 -6.39 -3.34 5.70
C ILE A 263 -6.22 -4.86 5.72
N ASN A 264 -7.33 -5.56 5.69
CA ASN A 264 -7.29 -7.02 5.62
C ASN A 264 -7.04 -7.50 4.19
N HIS A 265 -6.51 -8.70 4.07
CA HIS A 265 -6.37 -9.37 2.78
C HIS A 265 -7.64 -10.14 2.39
N ARG A 266 -8.00 -10.10 1.09
CA ARG A 266 -9.01 -10.98 0.48
C ARG A 266 -8.57 -11.42 -0.92
N CYS A 267 -8.51 -12.73 -1.17
CA CYS A 267 -7.97 -13.28 -2.42
C CYS A 267 -8.86 -13.02 -3.66
N PHE A 268 -10.19 -13.08 -3.49
CA PHE A 268 -11.11 -13.19 -4.64
C PHE A 268 -12.09 -12.03 -4.81
N ASP A 269 -12.47 -11.38 -3.72
CA ASP A 269 -13.50 -10.33 -3.70
C ASP A 269 -13.07 -9.13 -2.86
N ALA A 270 -11.80 -8.78 -3.02
CA ALA A 270 -11.27 -7.51 -2.56
C ALA A 270 -12.06 -6.33 -3.14
N ASN A 271 -12.13 -5.28 -2.35
CA ASN A 271 -12.78 -4.03 -2.73
C ASN A 271 -11.79 -2.89 -2.91
N LEU A 272 -10.51 -3.20 -2.71
CA LEU A 272 -9.40 -2.31 -2.88
C LEU A 272 -8.40 -2.83 -3.91
N ILE A 273 -7.77 -1.89 -4.59
CA ILE A 273 -6.54 -2.13 -5.35
C ILE A 273 -5.46 -1.17 -4.88
N ASP A 274 -4.23 -1.67 -4.77
CA ASP A 274 -3.06 -0.85 -4.59
C ASP A 274 -2.56 -0.29 -5.93
N ILE A 275 -2.40 1.02 -6.02
CA ILE A 275 -1.87 1.68 -7.22
C ILE A 275 -0.68 2.53 -6.81
N PRO A 276 0.48 2.31 -7.44
CA PRO A 276 1.64 3.16 -7.20
C PRO A 276 1.44 4.59 -7.71
N VAL A 277 1.87 5.57 -6.91
CA VAL A 277 1.78 6.99 -7.26
C VAL A 277 3.15 7.65 -7.18
N GLU A 278 3.50 8.39 -8.23
CA GLU A 278 4.72 9.16 -8.37
C GLU A 278 4.44 10.65 -8.21
N VAL A 279 5.10 11.29 -7.24
CA VAL A 279 4.98 12.72 -6.94
C VAL A 279 6.34 13.43 -7.01
N GLU A 280 7.40 12.92 -6.35
CA GLU A 280 8.61 13.71 -6.05
C GLU A 280 9.93 13.16 -6.67
N ILE A 281 9.91 12.62 -7.91
CA ILE A 281 11.01 12.45 -8.93
C ILE A 281 12.25 11.59 -8.52
N PRO A 282 13.27 11.29 -9.38
CA PRO A 282 13.35 10.77 -10.77
C PRO A 282 13.61 9.25 -10.85
N ASP A 283 14.00 8.65 -9.71
CA ASP A 283 14.25 7.24 -9.57
C ASP A 283 12.90 6.66 -9.16
N ARG A 284 12.33 5.79 -9.99
CA ARG A 284 10.92 5.36 -9.90
C ARG A 284 10.76 4.53 -8.65
N HIS A 285 10.73 5.14 -7.49
CA HIS A 285 10.44 4.50 -6.24
C HIS A 285 9.00 4.87 -5.91
N TYR A 286 8.15 3.86 -5.87
CA TYR A 286 6.75 4.04 -5.51
C TYR A 286 6.67 4.28 -4.02
N TYR A 287 6.79 5.54 -3.60
CA TYR A 287 6.71 5.89 -2.18
C TYR A 287 5.27 5.94 -1.67
N HIS A 288 4.28 5.82 -2.55
CA HIS A 288 2.86 5.93 -2.20
C HIS A 288 2.11 4.72 -2.76
N ILE A 289 1.81 3.76 -1.90
CA ILE A 289 0.92 2.65 -2.22
C ILE A 289 -0.49 3.12 -1.87
N ARG A 290 -1.30 3.39 -2.89
CA ARG A 290 -2.64 3.94 -2.70
C ARG A 290 -3.68 2.84 -2.78
N VAL A 291 -4.62 2.89 -1.85
CA VAL A 291 -5.73 1.96 -1.76
C VAL A 291 -6.99 2.59 -2.35
N GLU A 292 -7.58 1.96 -3.38
CA GLU A 292 -8.66 2.53 -4.19
C GLU A 292 -9.93 1.68 -4.19
N GLN A 293 -11.10 2.31 -4.06
CA GLN A 293 -12.39 1.61 -4.10
C GLN A 293 -12.71 1.02 -5.49
N VAL A 294 -13.00 -0.28 -5.57
CA VAL A 294 -13.27 -0.98 -6.84
C VAL A 294 -14.77 -1.12 -7.16
N TRP A 295 -15.65 -1.08 -6.15
CA TRP A 295 -17.09 -1.29 -6.31
C TRP A 295 -17.93 -0.07 -5.87
N ASN A 296 -19.04 0.20 -6.54
CA ASN A 296 -19.96 1.26 -6.11
C ASN A 296 -20.71 0.90 -4.81
N GLY A 297 -21.02 1.91 -4.00
CA GLY A 297 -22.02 1.80 -2.92
C GLY A 297 -21.55 1.00 -1.71
N MET A 298 -20.31 1.21 -1.28
CA MET A 298 -19.71 0.43 -0.20
C MET A 298 -20.09 0.97 1.19
N LYS A 299 -21.27 0.64 1.70
CA LYS A 299 -21.67 1.07 3.05
C LYS A 299 -21.21 0.09 4.12
N ARG A 300 -20.38 0.55 5.08
CA ARG A 300 -20.01 -0.18 6.31
C ARG A 300 -19.39 -1.57 6.10
N ARG A 301 -18.86 -1.85 4.92
CA ARG A 301 -18.19 -3.13 4.62
C ARG A 301 -16.72 -3.08 5.05
N ILE A 302 -16.18 -4.27 5.30
CA ILE A 302 -14.76 -4.47 5.58
C ILE A 302 -13.97 -4.07 4.33
N ILE A 303 -13.02 -3.16 4.54
CA ILE A 303 -12.10 -2.70 3.52
C ILE A 303 -10.96 -3.72 3.45
N ALA A 304 -10.74 -4.28 2.25
CA ALA A 304 -9.76 -5.33 2.04
C ALA A 304 -9.14 -5.30 0.65
N GLU A 305 -7.84 -5.63 0.60
CA GLU A 305 -7.01 -5.63 -0.59
C GLU A 305 -6.71 -7.04 -1.10
N GLN A 306 -6.56 -7.17 -2.42
CA GLN A 306 -6.10 -8.39 -3.07
C GLN A 306 -4.57 -8.49 -2.98
N VAL A 307 -4.03 -9.68 -2.76
CA VAL A 307 -2.60 -9.98 -2.96
C VAL A 307 -2.54 -11.05 -4.05
N MET A 308 -1.62 -10.91 -5.00
CA MET A 308 -1.31 -12.00 -5.92
C MET A 308 -0.45 -13.01 -5.17
N GLU A 309 -0.98 -14.20 -4.92
CA GLU A 309 -0.14 -15.38 -4.75
C GLU A 309 0.53 -15.64 -6.11
N LEU A 310 1.87 -15.56 -6.15
CA LEU A 310 2.62 -16.09 -7.30
C LEU A 310 2.46 -17.62 -7.27
N SER A 311 1.38 -18.12 -7.85
CA SER A 311 1.14 -19.54 -8.06
C SER A 311 2.19 -20.08 -9.03
N ALA A 312 3.20 -20.78 -8.50
CA ALA A 312 3.97 -21.72 -9.30
C ALA A 312 3.07 -22.94 -9.53
N GLU A 313 2.26 -22.96 -10.59
CA GLU A 313 1.45 -24.14 -10.90
C GLU A 313 2.31 -25.21 -11.57
N GLY A 314 2.13 -26.46 -11.10
CA GLY A 314 2.64 -27.63 -11.79
C GLY A 314 2.56 -28.94 -11.01
N ARG A 315 1.36 -29.38 -10.60
CA ARG A 315 0.91 -30.79 -10.68
C ARG A 315 -0.50 -31.02 -10.09
N ASP A 316 -1.37 -31.59 -10.92
CA ASP A 316 -2.62 -32.25 -10.54
C ASP A 316 -2.41 -33.29 -9.44
N VAL A 317 -3.20 -33.24 -8.35
CA VAL A 317 -3.88 -34.42 -7.76
C VAL A 317 -5.14 -33.95 -7.02
N SER A 318 -6.26 -34.58 -7.35
CA SER A 318 -7.54 -34.56 -6.66
C SER A 318 -7.48 -34.87 -5.15
N GLY A 319 -8.19 -34.12 -4.32
CA GLY A 319 -8.47 -34.47 -2.91
C GLY A 319 -8.90 -33.26 -2.10
N GLY A 320 -10.00 -33.35 -1.36
CA GLY A 320 -10.72 -32.20 -0.81
C GLY A 320 -10.26 -31.69 0.56
N GLY A 321 -10.73 -30.48 0.87
CA GLY A 321 -11.14 -30.07 2.22
C GLY A 321 -10.09 -29.42 3.12
N SER A 322 -10.48 -28.25 3.63
CA SER A 322 -10.00 -27.54 4.82
C SER A 322 -8.93 -26.45 4.66
N SER A 323 -9.12 -25.47 5.52
CA SER A 323 -8.59 -24.12 5.62
C SER A 323 -7.11 -24.01 5.97
N SER A 324 -6.41 -23.11 5.30
CA SER A 324 -5.25 -22.40 5.84
C SER A 324 -5.01 -21.13 5.01
N SER A 325 -4.98 -19.98 5.68
CA SER A 325 -4.51 -18.73 5.11
C SER A 325 -2.99 -18.78 5.03
N ASP A 326 -2.47 -19.23 3.90
CA ASP A 326 -1.04 -19.28 3.64
C ASP A 326 -0.55 -17.89 3.25
N PHE A 327 -0.23 -17.09 4.28
CA PHE A 327 0.80 -16.07 4.10
C PHE A 327 2.07 -16.77 3.63
N ILE A 328 2.81 -16.15 2.70
CA ILE A 328 4.14 -16.60 2.28
C ILE A 328 5.03 -16.66 3.54
N GLN A 329 5.03 -17.83 4.16
CA GLN A 329 5.94 -18.24 5.20
C GLN A 329 7.25 -18.55 4.47
N MET A 330 8.27 -17.70 4.65
CA MET A 330 9.63 -18.19 4.51
C MET A 330 9.86 -19.19 5.65
N THR A 331 9.49 -20.45 5.44
CA THR A 331 9.88 -21.57 6.30
C THR A 331 10.84 -22.44 5.53
N HIS A 332 12.11 -22.41 5.91
CA HIS A 332 12.94 -23.62 6.00
C HIS A 332 14.05 -23.37 7.03
N LEU A 333 13.80 -23.81 8.27
CA LEU A 333 14.86 -24.26 9.16
C LEU A 333 14.54 -25.70 9.53
N SER A 334 15.27 -26.61 8.91
CA SER A 334 15.33 -28.03 9.23
C SER A 334 15.92 -28.23 10.63
N HIS A 335 15.23 -29.00 11.47
CA HIS A 335 15.81 -29.51 12.71
C HIS A 335 16.63 -30.79 12.45
N PRO A 336 17.66 -31.06 13.27
CA PRO A 336 18.60 -32.15 13.06
C PRO A 336 18.14 -33.49 13.65
N ASN A 337 18.61 -34.56 13.01
CA ASN A 337 18.90 -35.91 13.52
C ASN A 337 17.83 -36.67 14.33
N GLN A 338 17.31 -37.74 13.70
CA GLN A 338 17.61 -39.11 14.12
C GLN A 338 17.71 -40.04 12.92
#